data_AF-A0AAD7YSE1-F1
#
_entry.id   AF-A0AAD7YSE1-F1
#
_cell.length_a   1.000
_cell.length_b   1.000
_cell.length_c   1.000
_cell.angle_alpha   90.00
_cell.angle_beta   90.00
_cell.angle_gamma   90.00
#
_symmetry.space_group_name_H-M   'P 1'
#
loop_
_entity.id
_entity.type
_entity.pdbx_description
1 polymer ?
#
loop_
_entity_poly.entity_id
_entity_poly.type
_entity_poly.pdbx_seq_one_letter_code
_entity_poly.pdbx_strand_id
1 'polypeptide(L)'
;MIKGIKSKTKQPICFTFVKSGTKKEKIKALLLLLIKEINNTGLTVVATVCDQCPANVAAIKDIKEETQKRYANKGWFFEVNGKKVFPLFDTPHLLKGVRNNLLTKNAKFIQNGQEKWAKWEHLKMFLDIDVGDDEIRLVNKLTENHIIKDKIKKMKVKLAAQVFSQRVSSAIRFSASKCKFYYILPRSLLFLHA
;
A
#
# COMPACT_ATOMS: atom_id res chain seq x y z
N MET A 1 16.78 -8.06 9.03
CA MET A 1 16.74 -9.54 8.95
C MET A 1 16.91 -9.97 7.50
N ILE A 2 17.46 -11.15 7.26
CA ILE A 2 17.42 -11.80 5.94
C ILE A 2 16.33 -12.86 5.93
N LYS A 3 15.72 -13.08 4.76
CA LYS A 3 14.69 -14.09 4.53
C LYS A 3 14.98 -14.79 3.21
N GLY A 4 14.98 -16.12 3.21
CA GLY A 4 15.07 -16.92 2.01
C GLY A 4 13.86 -16.68 1.10
N ILE A 5 14.09 -16.54 -0.20
CA ILE A 5 13.00 -16.45 -1.19
C ILE A 5 12.52 -17.85 -1.56
N LYS A 6 13.47 -18.77 -1.79
CA LYS A 6 13.21 -20.18 -2.13
C LYS A 6 13.19 -21.10 -0.91
N SER A 7 13.40 -20.57 0.30
CA SER A 7 13.43 -21.34 1.55
C SER A 7 12.65 -20.64 2.65
N LYS A 8 12.22 -21.39 3.68
CA LYS A 8 11.52 -20.83 4.85
C LYS A 8 12.47 -20.23 5.91
N THR A 9 13.73 -20.03 5.57
CA THR A 9 14.76 -19.55 6.50
C THR A 9 14.66 -18.05 6.74
N LYS A 10 14.83 -17.64 8.00
CA LYS A 10 14.89 -16.23 8.41
C LYS A 10 15.95 -16.07 9.50
N GLN A 11 16.70 -14.98 9.45
CA GLN A 11 17.73 -14.70 10.45
C GLN A 11 17.84 -13.18 10.72
N PRO A 12 17.81 -12.72 11.98
CA PRO A 12 18.21 -11.37 12.32
C PRO A 12 19.72 -11.23 12.12
N ILE A 13 20.15 -10.18 11.43
CA ILE A 13 21.57 -9.96 11.05
C ILE A 13 22.12 -8.63 11.52
N CYS A 14 21.25 -7.74 11.98
CA CYS A 14 21.61 -6.40 12.40
C CYS A 14 20.59 -5.93 13.42
N PHE A 15 21.09 -5.36 14.50
CA PHE A 15 20.32 -4.75 15.56
C PHE A 15 21.10 -3.54 16.04
N THR A 16 20.43 -2.39 16.15
CA THR A 16 21.05 -1.13 16.55
C THR A 16 20.20 -0.46 17.62
N PHE A 17 20.87 0.15 18.60
CA PHE A 17 20.22 1.00 19.59
C PHE A 17 20.21 2.44 19.08
N VAL A 18 19.04 3.09 19.15
CA VAL A 18 18.88 4.48 18.74
C VAL A 18 18.04 5.23 19.78
N LYS A 19 18.52 6.41 20.19
CA LYS A 19 17.81 7.28 21.15
C LYS A 19 16.54 7.91 20.54
N SER A 20 16.56 8.15 19.23
CA SER A 20 15.46 8.68 18.42
C SER A 20 15.50 8.04 17.03
N GLY A 21 14.69 8.51 16.07
CA GLY A 21 14.69 7.96 14.71
C GLY A 21 16.07 7.94 14.05
N THR A 22 16.40 6.85 13.36
CA THR A 22 17.67 6.70 12.64
C THR A 22 17.74 7.68 11.46
N LYS A 23 18.82 8.46 11.37
CA LYS A 23 19.05 9.39 10.26
C LYS A 23 19.28 8.64 8.94
N LYS A 24 18.91 9.28 7.82
CA LYS A 24 19.00 8.67 6.47
C LYS A 24 20.42 8.20 6.12
N GLU A 25 21.44 8.93 6.55
CA GLU A 25 22.85 8.63 6.24
C GLU A 25 23.28 7.33 6.91
N LYS A 26 22.85 7.12 8.17
CA LYS A 26 23.13 5.89 8.92
C LYS A 26 22.36 4.71 8.33
N ILE A 27 21.10 4.90 7.95
CA ILE A 27 20.29 3.85 7.29
C ILE A 27 20.97 3.40 6.01
N LYS A 28 21.37 4.35 5.16
CA LYS A 28 22.08 4.08 3.90
C LYS A 28 23.39 3.33 4.12
N ALA A 29 24.25 3.83 5.01
CA ALA A 29 25.55 3.21 5.28
C ALA A 29 25.39 1.77 5.79
N LEU A 30 24.49 1.55 6.76
CA LEU A 30 24.19 0.21 7.28
C LEU A 30 23.63 -0.70 6.20
N LEU A 31 22.69 -0.23 5.38
CA LEU A 31 22.08 -1.04 4.33
C LEU A 31 23.10 -1.53 3.32
N LEU A 32 23.95 -0.62 2.80
CA LEU A 32 24.99 -0.96 1.83
C LEU A 32 26.04 -1.92 2.42
N LEU A 33 26.46 -1.68 3.68
CA LEU A 33 27.37 -2.57 4.40
C LEU A 33 26.78 -3.98 4.52
N LEU A 34 25.54 -4.09 5.01
CA LEU A 34 24.90 -5.40 5.19
C LEU A 34 24.73 -6.13 3.86
N ILE A 35 24.32 -5.45 2.79
CA ILE A 35 24.20 -6.07 1.47
C ILE A 35 25.57 -6.61 0.99
N LYS A 36 26.64 -5.83 1.19
CA LYS A 36 28.01 -6.24 0.85
C LYS A 36 28.41 -7.49 1.64
N GLU A 37 28.26 -7.48 2.97
CA GLU A 37 28.65 -8.60 3.83
C GLU A 37 27.82 -9.86 3.54
N ILE A 38 26.52 -9.74 3.33
CA ILE A 38 25.68 -10.89 2.93
C ILE A 38 26.17 -11.45 1.59
N ASN A 39 26.46 -10.59 0.61
CA ASN A 39 26.93 -11.05 -0.69
C ASN A 39 28.29 -11.77 -0.61
N ASN A 40 29.17 -11.39 0.32
CA ASN A 40 30.47 -12.04 0.54
C ASN A 40 30.32 -13.48 1.07
N THR A 41 29.21 -13.82 1.72
CA THR A 41 28.94 -15.20 2.20
C THR A 41 28.56 -16.18 1.07
N GLY A 42 28.46 -15.70 -0.17
CA GLY A 42 27.94 -16.47 -1.31
C GLY A 42 26.42 -16.36 -1.51
N LEU A 43 25.71 -15.78 -0.54
CA LEU A 43 24.30 -15.40 -0.72
C LEU A 43 24.17 -14.24 -1.72
N THR A 44 22.98 -14.04 -2.28
CA THR A 44 22.71 -12.89 -3.16
C THR A 44 21.46 -12.15 -2.69
N VAL A 45 21.64 -10.90 -2.28
CA VAL A 45 20.52 -10.01 -1.96
C VAL A 45 19.92 -9.50 -3.27
N VAL A 46 18.66 -9.85 -3.52
CA VAL A 46 17.92 -9.40 -4.72
C VAL A 46 16.97 -8.25 -4.42
N ALA A 47 16.49 -8.12 -3.18
CA ALA A 47 15.53 -7.10 -2.81
C ALA A 47 15.69 -6.68 -1.35
N THR A 48 15.26 -5.46 -1.06
CA THR A 48 15.14 -4.93 0.31
C THR A 48 13.68 -4.58 0.55
N VAL A 49 13.21 -4.71 1.80
CA VAL A 49 11.85 -4.37 2.19
C VAL A 49 11.89 -3.45 3.40
N CYS A 50 11.24 -2.31 3.35
CA CYS A 50 11.11 -1.40 4.48
C CYS A 50 9.70 -0.77 4.55
N ASP A 51 9.40 -0.10 5.67
CA ASP A 51 8.23 0.77 5.74
C ASP A 51 8.42 2.08 4.93
N GLN A 52 7.41 2.94 4.94
CA GLN A 52 7.43 4.23 4.25
C GLN A 52 7.78 5.41 5.18
N CYS A 53 8.53 5.19 6.26
CA CYS A 53 8.95 6.33 7.06
C CYS A 53 9.84 7.27 6.22
N PRO A 54 9.76 8.60 6.43
CA PRO A 54 10.47 9.58 5.59
C PRO A 54 11.98 9.31 5.45
N ALA A 55 12.62 8.85 6.52
CA ALA A 55 14.04 8.52 6.54
C ALA A 55 14.39 7.33 5.63
N ASN A 56 13.57 6.27 5.63
CA ASN A 56 13.75 5.10 4.76
C ASN A 56 13.55 5.46 3.29
N VAL A 57 12.49 6.21 2.98
CA VAL A 57 12.21 6.67 1.61
C VAL A 57 13.35 7.56 1.09
N ALA A 58 13.84 8.48 1.92
CA ALA A 58 14.96 9.35 1.56
C ALA A 58 16.26 8.55 1.33
N ALA A 59 16.56 7.57 2.18
CA ALA A 59 17.75 6.71 2.02
C ALA A 59 17.69 5.89 0.72
N ILE A 60 16.54 5.28 0.40
CA ILE A 60 16.36 4.53 -0.85
C ILE A 60 16.53 5.45 -2.06
N LYS A 61 15.93 6.64 -2.03
CA LYS A 61 16.03 7.62 -3.11
C LYS A 61 17.49 8.03 -3.35
N ASP A 62 18.23 8.32 -2.29
CA ASP A 62 19.63 8.71 -2.34
C ASP A 62 20.52 7.61 -2.96
N ILE A 63 20.38 6.36 -2.51
CA ILE A 63 21.13 5.21 -3.06
C ILE A 63 20.78 4.98 -4.55
N LYS A 64 19.51 5.14 -4.90
CA LYS A 64 19.04 5.00 -6.28
C LYS A 64 19.65 6.08 -7.17
N GLU A 65 19.62 7.34 -6.75
CA GLU A 65 20.19 8.46 -7.49
C GLU A 65 21.69 8.28 -7.74
N GLU A 66 22.44 7.78 -6.75
CA GLU A 66 23.86 7.43 -6.93
C GLU A 66 24.09 6.31 -7.95
N THR A 67 23.20 5.32 -8.00
CA THR A 67 23.26 4.28 -9.04
C THR A 67 22.94 4.89 -10.41
N GLN A 68 21.90 5.72 -10.49
CA GLN A 68 21.48 6.33 -11.76
C GLN A 68 22.50 7.33 -12.33
N LYS A 69 23.35 7.95 -11.50
CA LYS A 69 24.49 8.74 -12.01
C LYS A 69 25.49 7.92 -12.83
N ARG A 70 25.56 6.59 -12.59
CA ARG A 70 26.48 5.68 -13.30
C ARG A 70 25.88 5.06 -14.56
N TYR A 71 24.55 5.14 -14.75
CA TYR A 71 23.84 4.48 -15.85
C TYR A 71 22.80 5.42 -16.46
N ALA A 72 22.65 5.45 -17.78
CA ALA A 72 21.55 6.15 -18.44
C ALA A 72 20.14 5.57 -18.11
N ASN A 73 20.07 4.46 -17.37
CA ASN A 73 18.84 3.73 -17.07
C ASN A 73 18.12 4.28 -15.82
N LYS A 74 16.82 4.59 -15.96
CA LYS A 74 15.96 5.15 -14.91
C LYS A 74 15.14 4.11 -14.11
N GLY A 75 15.47 2.82 -14.21
CA GLY A 75 14.74 1.73 -13.55
C GLY A 75 14.61 1.84 -12.01
N TRP A 76 13.69 1.06 -11.44
CA TRP A 76 13.46 0.99 -9.99
C TRP A 76 14.37 -0.05 -9.31
N PHE A 77 15.67 0.22 -9.30
CA PHE A 77 16.68 -0.58 -8.63
C PHE A 77 17.86 0.29 -8.20
N PHE A 78 18.70 -0.23 -7.32
CA PHE A 78 20.04 0.28 -7.08
C PHE A 78 21.06 -0.86 -7.19
N GLU A 79 22.35 -0.52 -7.28
CA GLU A 79 23.41 -1.52 -7.47
C GLU A 79 24.42 -1.52 -6.33
N VAL A 80 24.74 -2.72 -5.84
CA VAL A 80 25.82 -2.98 -4.86
C VAL A 80 26.72 -4.08 -5.42
N ASN A 81 28.01 -3.78 -5.59
CA ASN A 81 29.02 -4.69 -6.17
C ASN A 81 28.59 -5.31 -7.52
N GLY A 82 28.08 -4.51 -8.46
CA GLY A 82 27.65 -5.01 -9.77
C GLY A 82 26.32 -5.79 -9.77
N LYS A 83 25.69 -5.97 -8.60
CA LYS A 83 24.42 -6.71 -8.45
C LYS A 83 23.26 -5.74 -8.22
N LYS A 84 22.19 -5.90 -9.01
CA LYS A 84 20.95 -5.13 -8.86
C LYS A 84 20.18 -5.58 -7.63
N VAL A 85 19.70 -4.60 -6.87
CA VAL A 85 18.84 -4.77 -5.70
C VAL A 85 17.57 -3.95 -5.89
N PHE A 86 16.42 -4.58 -5.72
CA PHE A 86 15.12 -3.94 -5.88
C PHE A 86 14.59 -3.45 -4.52
N PRO A 87 14.45 -2.14 -4.29
CA PRO A 87 13.84 -1.63 -3.07
C PRO A 87 12.32 -1.78 -3.12
N LEU A 88 11.74 -2.48 -2.15
CA LEU A 88 10.31 -2.70 -2.01
C LEU A 88 9.81 -2.05 -0.71
N PHE A 89 8.56 -1.62 -0.72
CA PHE A 89 7.86 -1.15 0.48
C PHE A 89 6.89 -2.20 0.99
N ASP A 90 6.69 -2.24 2.30
CA ASP A 90 5.79 -3.21 2.92
C ASP A 90 4.33 -3.02 2.46
N THR A 91 3.80 -4.04 1.78
CA THR A 91 2.47 -3.99 1.14
C THR A 91 1.32 -3.76 2.13
N PRO A 92 1.27 -4.41 3.31
CA PRO A 92 0.33 -4.06 4.39
C PRO A 92 0.33 -2.58 4.77
N HIS A 93 1.50 -1.95 4.85
CA HIS A 93 1.60 -0.52 5.12
C HIS A 93 1.10 0.34 3.95
N LEU A 94 1.41 -0.04 2.71
CA LEU A 94 0.87 0.62 1.50
C LEU A 94 -0.66 0.62 1.48
N LEU A 95 -1.27 -0.53 1.74
CA LEU A 95 -2.73 -0.69 1.76
C LEU A 95 -3.40 0.20 2.81
N LYS A 96 -2.80 0.28 4.01
CA LYS A 96 -3.24 1.23 5.05
C LYS A 96 -3.08 2.67 4.59
N GLY A 97 -1.99 3.00 3.88
CA GLY A 97 -1.74 4.32 3.31
C GLY A 97 -2.83 4.73 2.31
N VAL A 98 -3.18 3.85 1.37
CA VAL A 98 -4.29 4.07 0.42
C VAL A 98 -5.60 4.33 1.16
N ARG A 99 -5.94 3.50 2.14
CA ARG A 99 -7.15 3.68 2.97
C ARG A 99 -7.15 5.01 3.72
N ASN A 100 -6.03 5.37 4.34
CA ASN A 100 -5.89 6.61 5.10
C ASN A 100 -5.96 7.87 4.21
N ASN A 101 -5.40 7.79 3.00
CA ASN A 101 -5.49 8.88 2.03
C ASN A 101 -6.92 9.03 1.53
N LEU A 102 -7.60 7.93 1.17
CA LEU A 102 -8.99 7.99 0.70
C LEU A 102 -9.94 8.49 1.80
N LEU A 103 -9.65 8.22 3.08
CA LEU A 103 -10.40 8.75 4.23
C LEU A 103 -10.41 10.28 4.33
N THR A 104 -9.40 10.96 3.78
CA THR A 104 -9.21 12.41 3.92
C THR A 104 -9.15 13.15 2.59
N LYS A 105 -9.05 12.42 1.49
CA LYS A 105 -8.87 12.94 0.13
C LYS A 105 -9.68 12.11 -0.86
N ASN A 106 -9.97 12.68 -2.02
CA ASN A 106 -10.61 11.96 -3.11
C ASN A 106 -9.54 11.42 -4.07
N ALA A 107 -9.77 10.24 -4.63
CA ALA A 107 -8.90 9.67 -5.66
C ALA A 107 -9.48 9.96 -7.05
N LYS A 108 -8.72 10.71 -7.85
CA LYS A 108 -9.02 10.99 -9.26
C LYS A 108 -8.50 9.85 -10.14
N PHE A 109 -9.31 9.38 -11.08
CA PHE A 109 -8.94 8.35 -12.04
C PHE A 109 -9.63 8.57 -13.38
N ILE A 110 -9.08 7.97 -14.44
CA ILE A 110 -9.67 7.98 -15.78
C ILE A 110 -10.27 6.61 -16.04
N GLN A 111 -11.51 6.59 -16.53
CA GLN A 111 -12.16 5.37 -16.95
C GLN A 111 -13.03 5.66 -18.17
N ASN A 112 -12.84 4.88 -19.24
CA ASN A 112 -13.50 5.06 -20.54
C ASN A 112 -13.32 6.49 -21.08
N GLY A 113 -12.11 7.05 -20.95
CA GLY A 113 -11.79 8.42 -21.39
C GLY A 113 -12.39 9.54 -20.52
N GLN A 114 -13.17 9.21 -19.48
CA GLN A 114 -13.77 10.20 -18.59
C GLN A 114 -13.06 10.25 -17.24
N GLU A 115 -12.92 11.47 -16.73
CA GLU A 115 -12.45 11.71 -15.38
C GLU A 115 -13.53 11.36 -14.35
N LYS A 116 -13.14 10.58 -13.34
CA LYS A 116 -14.00 10.13 -12.25
C LYS A 116 -13.29 10.26 -10.92
N TRP A 117 -14.09 10.23 -9.86
CA TRP A 117 -13.63 10.42 -8.48
C TRP A 117 -14.13 9.29 -7.59
N ALA A 118 -13.21 8.64 -6.86
CA ALA A 118 -13.56 7.78 -5.74
C ALA A 118 -13.49 8.60 -4.46
N LYS A 119 -14.58 8.58 -3.69
CA LYS A 119 -14.73 9.32 -2.44
C LYS A 119 -15.04 8.36 -1.32
N TRP A 120 -14.60 8.67 -0.10
CA TRP A 120 -14.92 7.83 1.07
C TRP A 120 -16.42 7.84 1.37
N GLU A 121 -17.11 8.91 1.00
CA GLU A 121 -18.55 9.07 1.10
C GLU A 121 -19.30 7.94 0.39
N HIS A 122 -18.79 7.42 -0.72
CA HIS A 122 -19.43 6.29 -1.42
C HIS A 122 -19.48 5.03 -0.53
N LEU A 123 -18.47 4.83 0.33
CA LEU A 123 -18.45 3.72 1.28
C LEU A 123 -19.38 3.95 2.48
N LYS A 124 -19.56 5.20 2.91
CA LYS A 124 -20.54 5.57 3.95
C LYS A 124 -21.95 5.31 3.46
N MET A 125 -22.29 5.86 2.29
CA MET A 125 -23.60 5.67 1.65
C MET A 125 -23.90 4.18 1.46
N PHE A 126 -22.91 3.40 1.01
CA PHE A 126 -23.10 1.96 0.87
C PHE A 126 -23.32 1.26 2.21
N LEU A 127 -22.59 1.62 3.27
CA LEU A 127 -22.79 1.04 4.59
C LEU A 127 -24.21 1.32 5.10
N ASP A 128 -24.73 2.52 4.90
CA ASP A 128 -26.08 2.89 5.35
C ASP A 128 -27.15 2.06 4.62
N ILE A 129 -27.00 1.89 3.30
CA ILE A 129 -27.89 1.05 2.48
C ILE A 129 -27.78 -0.43 2.88
N ASP A 130 -26.56 -0.94 3.06
CA ASP A 130 -26.29 -2.35 3.35
C ASP A 130 -26.61 -2.74 4.79
N VAL A 131 -26.70 -1.77 5.71
CA VAL A 131 -27.21 -2.00 7.07
C VAL A 131 -28.73 -1.98 7.04
N GLY A 132 -29.33 -0.93 6.45
CA GLY A 132 -30.73 -0.86 6.04
C GLY A 132 -31.79 -1.42 7.02
N ASP A 133 -33.00 -1.61 6.49
CA ASP A 133 -34.08 -2.33 7.19
C ASP A 133 -34.15 -3.80 6.76
N ASP A 134 -33.32 -4.20 5.78
CA ASP A 134 -33.27 -5.57 5.26
C ASP A 134 -32.57 -6.51 6.25
N GLU A 135 -33.13 -7.70 6.46
CA GLU A 135 -32.52 -8.72 7.33
C GLU A 135 -31.19 -9.28 6.77
N ILE A 136 -30.96 -9.15 5.46
CA ILE A 136 -29.82 -9.73 4.75
C ILE A 136 -28.90 -8.64 4.20
N ARG A 137 -27.66 -8.63 4.69
CA ARG A 137 -26.60 -7.72 4.23
C ARG A 137 -25.82 -8.31 3.06
N LEU A 138 -25.58 -7.52 2.02
CA LEU A 138 -24.70 -7.87 0.89
C LEU A 138 -23.25 -8.04 1.36
N VAL A 139 -22.82 -7.25 2.35
CA VAL A 139 -21.46 -7.31 2.91
C VAL A 139 -21.46 -7.27 4.45
N ASN A 140 -21.90 -8.37 5.05
CA ASN A 140 -21.93 -8.55 6.52
C ASN A 140 -20.61 -8.25 7.27
N LYS A 141 -19.46 -8.44 6.62
CA LYS A 141 -18.14 -8.15 7.20
C LYS A 141 -17.82 -6.65 7.28
N LEU A 142 -18.48 -5.83 6.46
CA LEU A 142 -18.30 -4.38 6.49
C LEU A 142 -19.13 -3.81 7.63
N THR A 143 -18.51 -3.01 8.49
CA THR A 143 -19.15 -2.45 9.68
C THR A 143 -18.65 -1.03 9.89
N GLU A 144 -19.25 -0.30 10.82
CA GLU A 144 -18.82 1.05 11.17
C GLU A 144 -17.32 1.14 11.55
N ASN A 145 -16.76 0.09 12.14
CA ASN A 145 -15.32 -0.01 12.44
C ASN A 145 -14.42 0.04 11.20
N HIS A 146 -14.99 -0.15 10.01
CA HIS A 146 -14.29 -0.05 8.73
C HIS A 146 -14.40 1.35 8.12
N ILE A 147 -15.52 2.05 8.35
CA ILE A 147 -15.94 3.23 7.57
C ILE A 147 -16.00 4.52 8.40
N ILE A 148 -16.48 4.46 9.65
CA ILE A 148 -16.64 5.63 10.51
C ILE A 148 -15.30 6.02 11.11
N LYS A 149 -14.82 7.23 10.78
CA LYS A 149 -13.45 7.71 11.05
C LYS A 149 -13.00 7.50 12.49
N ASP A 150 -13.88 7.77 13.46
CA ASP A 150 -13.56 7.69 14.89
C ASP A 150 -13.57 6.25 15.42
N LYS A 151 -14.28 5.34 14.75
CA LYS A 151 -14.33 3.90 15.08
C LYS A 151 -13.20 3.11 14.39
N ILE A 152 -12.57 3.67 13.36
CA ILE A 152 -11.52 2.98 12.59
C ILE A 152 -10.25 2.77 13.41
N LYS A 153 -9.90 1.50 13.60
CA LYS A 153 -8.58 1.10 14.11
C LYS A 153 -7.53 1.22 12.99
N LYS A 154 -6.95 2.42 12.82
CA LYS A 154 -6.02 2.76 11.71
C LYS A 154 -4.86 1.78 11.53
N MET A 155 -4.36 1.17 12.61
CA MET A 155 -3.23 0.22 12.52
C MET A 155 -3.62 -1.19 12.07
N LYS A 156 -4.91 -1.56 12.11
CA LYS A 156 -5.37 -2.90 11.72
C LYS A 156 -5.47 -3.03 10.19
N VAL A 157 -4.48 -3.70 9.60
CA VAL A 157 -4.40 -3.98 8.14
C VAL A 157 -5.63 -4.73 7.66
N LYS A 158 -6.14 -5.69 8.45
CA LYS A 158 -7.33 -6.48 8.13
C LYS A 158 -8.53 -5.60 7.72
N LEU A 159 -8.77 -4.51 8.46
CA LEU A 159 -9.89 -3.62 8.18
C LEU A 159 -9.72 -2.89 6.84
N ALA A 160 -8.49 -2.43 6.54
CA ALA A 160 -8.20 -1.80 5.24
C ALA A 160 -8.36 -2.79 4.08
N ALA A 161 -7.92 -4.05 4.25
CA ALA A 161 -8.09 -5.11 3.25
C ALA A 161 -9.56 -5.46 3.00
N GLN A 162 -10.39 -5.48 4.05
CA GLN A 162 -11.82 -5.75 3.93
C GLN A 162 -12.56 -4.62 3.20
N VAL A 163 -12.20 -3.35 3.46
CA VAL A 163 -12.76 -2.19 2.73
C VAL A 163 -12.49 -2.30 1.23
N PHE A 164 -11.26 -2.62 0.84
CA PHE A 164 -10.86 -2.75 -0.56
C PHE A 164 -11.02 -4.16 -1.12
N SER A 165 -12.01 -4.91 -0.63
CA SER A 165 -12.29 -6.26 -1.11
C SER A 165 -13.14 -6.24 -2.38
N GLN A 166 -13.00 -7.29 -3.20
CA GLN A 166 -13.83 -7.50 -4.39
C GLN A 166 -15.32 -7.51 -4.05
N ARG A 167 -15.70 -8.12 -2.92
CA ARG A 167 -17.11 -8.20 -2.48
C ARG A 167 -17.71 -6.82 -2.20
N VAL A 168 -16.99 -5.91 -1.55
CA VAL A 168 -17.43 -4.52 -1.35
C VAL A 168 -17.60 -3.81 -2.70
N SER A 169 -16.63 -3.93 -3.60
CA SER A 169 -16.70 -3.33 -4.94
C SER A 169 -17.91 -3.82 -5.74
N SER A 170 -18.17 -5.13 -5.73
CA SER A 170 -19.32 -5.73 -6.40
C SER A 170 -20.65 -5.28 -5.80
N ALA A 171 -20.76 -5.21 -4.47
CA ALA A 171 -21.99 -4.80 -3.79
C ALA A 171 -22.31 -3.32 -4.03
N ILE A 172 -21.31 -2.43 -4.00
CA ILE A 172 -21.49 -1.01 -4.36
C ILE A 172 -21.98 -0.91 -5.81
N ARG A 173 -21.39 -1.65 -6.75
CA ARG A 173 -21.81 -1.62 -8.15
C ARG A 173 -23.24 -2.13 -8.34
N PHE A 174 -23.59 -3.23 -7.67
CA PHE A 174 -24.94 -3.79 -7.71
C PHE A 174 -25.96 -2.79 -7.16
N SER A 175 -25.64 -2.17 -6.02
CA SER A 175 -26.48 -1.13 -5.41
C SER A 175 -26.64 0.06 -6.35
N ALA A 176 -25.56 0.50 -7.01
CA ALA A 176 -25.60 1.60 -7.98
C ALA A 176 -26.39 1.29 -9.26
N SER A 177 -26.52 0.02 -9.65
CA SER A 177 -27.27 -0.38 -10.86
C SER A 177 -28.74 -0.68 -10.58
N LYS A 178 -29.07 -1.15 -9.38
CA LYS A 178 -30.45 -1.53 -8.98
C LYS A 178 -31.17 -0.44 -8.22
N CYS A 179 -30.52 0.23 -7.27
CA CYS A 179 -31.04 1.48 -6.76
C CYS A 179 -30.76 2.51 -7.85
N LYS A 180 -31.83 3.05 -8.45
CA LYS A 180 -31.76 4.33 -9.12
C LYS A 180 -31.12 5.34 -8.14
N PHE A 181 -29.81 5.57 -8.26
CA PHE A 181 -29.04 6.67 -7.67
C PHE A 181 -29.50 8.01 -8.28
N TYR A 182 -30.82 8.21 -8.41
CA TYR A 182 -31.41 9.23 -9.25
C TYR A 182 -31.28 10.64 -8.68
N TYR A 183 -30.72 10.80 -7.47
CA TYR A 183 -30.58 12.11 -6.85
C TYR A 183 -29.16 12.51 -6.40
N ILE A 184 -28.14 11.64 -6.43
CA ILE A 184 -26.87 11.97 -5.74
C ILE A 184 -25.57 11.66 -6.52
N LEU A 185 -25.57 10.85 -7.59
CA LEU A 185 -24.36 10.65 -8.40
C LEU A 185 -24.64 10.70 -9.90
N PRO A 186 -23.90 11.51 -10.71
CA PRO A 186 -24.02 11.47 -12.15
C PRO A 186 -23.67 10.08 -12.68
N ARG A 187 -24.43 9.65 -13.70
CA ARG A 187 -24.46 8.33 -14.37
C ARG A 187 -23.13 7.73 -14.83
N SER A 188 -22.00 8.38 -14.58
CA SER A 188 -20.69 7.95 -15.08
C SER A 188 -20.07 6.78 -14.32
N LEU A 189 -20.65 6.24 -13.23
CA LEU A 189 -20.01 5.17 -12.44
C LEU A 189 -20.40 3.73 -12.79
N LEU A 190 -21.18 3.49 -13.86
CA LEU A 190 -21.35 2.13 -14.37
C LEU A 190 -20.09 1.65 -15.10
N PHE A 191 -19.81 0.36 -14.93
CA PHE A 191 -18.81 -0.48 -15.57
C PHE A 191 -17.42 -0.49 -14.92
N LEU A 192 -17.16 -1.55 -14.16
CA LEU A 192 -15.81 -1.96 -13.73
C LEU A 192 -15.62 -3.44 -14.15
N HIS A 193 -15.44 -3.68 -15.44
CA HIS A 193 -14.73 -4.79 -16.12
C HIS A 193 -14.53 -4.27 -17.56
N ALA A 194 -13.39 -4.33 -18.24
CA ALA A 194 -12.11 -4.98 -17.99
C ALA A 194 -10.97 -3.96 -17.74
#